data_AF-A0A1S3CZJ8-F1
#
_entry.id   AF-A0A1S3CZJ8-F1
#
_cell.length_a   1.000
_cell.length_b   1.000
_cell.length_c   1.000
_cell.angle_alpha   90.00
_cell.angle_beta   90.00
_cell.angle_gamma   90.00
#
_symmetry.space_group_name_H-M   'P 1'
#
loop_
_entity.id
_entity.type
_entity.pdbx_description
1 polymer ?
#
loop_
_entity_poly.entity_id
_entity_poly.type
_entity_poly.pdbx_seq_one_letter_code
_entity_poly.pdbx_strand_id
1 'polypeptide(L)'
;MSKLGPSKDKTLQKPADSPVGSGDKKEEKPIEDTILSEKIAAECLCLLGNTYLGDSYAYLKLDARERMLTNIDLIGCYQYIQFINLNNNLLNNPQLKVLAKIPCVIVLEINENLLETTAIPKLPFLQALIMKSNRIRQVVPFDHENLGYIDLQNNQISSMDDRCFQKLPNLLKMSIGNNLLTTTAGIKCESLFRHQWNSSCTDSSAPEEAAVEEDVAEEENAADFTDDIISVVSWTLDKNTE
;
A
#
# COMPACT_ATOMS: atom_id res chain seq x y z
N MET A 1 -49.29 -46.19 -60.99
CA MET A 1 -50.10 -47.02 -60.07
C MET A 1 -49.25 -47.38 -58.86
N SER A 2 -49.74 -47.07 -57.64
CA SER A 2 -49.39 -47.62 -56.28
C SER A 2 -47.92 -47.60 -55.79
N LYS A 3 -47.55 -47.42 -54.51
CA LYS A 3 -48.13 -46.99 -53.21
C LYS A 3 -46.93 -46.95 -52.19
N LEU A 4 -47.00 -46.05 -51.18
CA LEU A 4 -46.44 -46.06 -49.81
C LEU A 4 -44.91 -46.21 -49.51
N GLY A 5 -44.38 -45.36 -48.60
CA GLY A 5 -43.08 -45.48 -47.88
C GLY A 5 -43.18 -46.27 -46.55
N PRO A 6 -42.40 -46.02 -45.46
CA PRO A 6 -41.22 -45.13 -45.28
C PRO A 6 -40.07 -45.67 -44.34
N SER A 7 -38.97 -44.88 -44.21
CA SER A 7 -38.09 -44.60 -43.04
C SER A 7 -37.29 -45.69 -42.28
N LYS A 8 -35.95 -45.53 -42.17
CA LYS A 8 -35.19 -45.13 -40.94
C LYS A 8 -33.67 -45.41 -40.99
N ASP A 9 -32.93 -44.47 -40.39
CA ASP A 9 -31.64 -44.52 -39.68
C ASP A 9 -30.39 -45.16 -40.29
N LYS A 10 -29.43 -44.30 -40.67
CA LYS A 10 -27.99 -44.58 -40.67
C LYS A 10 -27.34 -43.92 -39.46
N THR A 11 -26.83 -44.75 -38.57
CA THR A 11 -25.97 -44.41 -37.44
C THR A 11 -24.65 -43.81 -37.92
N LEU A 12 -24.36 -42.56 -37.57
CA LEU A 12 -23.02 -41.98 -37.59
C LEU A 12 -22.45 -41.98 -36.17
N GLN A 13 -21.25 -42.55 -36.03
CA GLN A 13 -20.43 -42.54 -34.82
C GLN A 13 -20.01 -41.11 -34.45
N LYS A 14 -20.18 -40.75 -33.17
CA LYS A 14 -19.59 -39.56 -32.52
C LYS A 14 -18.23 -39.95 -31.91
N PRO A 15 -17.18 -39.12 -31.99
CA PRO A 15 -15.94 -39.35 -31.27
C PRO A 15 -16.09 -39.05 -29.77
N ALA A 16 -15.24 -39.70 -28.97
CA ALA A 16 -15.27 -39.75 -27.52
C ALA A 16 -15.06 -38.38 -26.83
N ASP A 17 -15.94 -38.08 -25.87
CA ASP A 17 -15.78 -37.00 -24.90
C ASP A 17 -14.65 -37.36 -23.93
N SER A 18 -13.63 -36.50 -23.85
CA SER A 18 -12.64 -36.52 -22.77
C SER A 18 -13.28 -35.92 -21.50
N PRO A 19 -12.97 -36.43 -20.29
CA PRO A 19 -13.55 -35.87 -19.07
C PRO A 19 -12.99 -34.47 -18.83
N VAL A 20 -13.88 -33.47 -18.92
CA VAL A 20 -13.63 -32.11 -18.45
C VAL A 20 -13.36 -32.20 -16.95
N GLY A 21 -12.12 -31.90 -16.56
CA GLY A 21 -11.73 -31.80 -15.17
C GLY A 21 -12.65 -30.82 -14.45
N SER A 22 -13.35 -31.33 -13.44
CA SER A 22 -14.04 -30.55 -12.43
C SER A 22 -13.00 -29.73 -11.67
N GLY A 23 -12.71 -28.53 -12.19
CA GLY A 23 -12.03 -27.51 -11.41
C GLY A 23 -12.94 -27.17 -10.25
N ASP A 24 -12.54 -27.58 -9.05
CA ASP A 24 -13.12 -27.15 -7.79
C ASP A 24 -13.05 -25.62 -7.74
N LYS A 25 -14.11 -24.96 -8.22
CA LYS A 25 -14.41 -23.59 -7.85
C LYS A 25 -14.70 -23.65 -6.37
N LYS A 26 -13.67 -23.41 -5.54
CA LYS A 26 -13.88 -23.04 -4.15
C LYS A 26 -14.82 -21.85 -4.19
N GLU A 27 -16.08 -22.08 -3.82
CA GLU A 27 -17.02 -21.01 -3.52
C GLU A 27 -16.37 -20.20 -2.39
N GLU A 28 -15.76 -19.06 -2.76
CA GLU A 28 -15.31 -18.09 -1.77
C GLU A 28 -16.57 -17.67 -1.01
N LYS A 29 -16.58 -17.96 0.30
CA LYS A 29 -17.67 -17.54 1.17
C LYS A 29 -17.89 -16.03 1.00
N PRO A 30 -19.13 -15.54 1.00
CA PRO A 30 -19.39 -14.11 0.94
C PRO A 30 -18.59 -13.42 2.04
N ILE A 31 -17.86 -12.37 1.68
CA ILE A 31 -17.19 -11.54 2.67
C ILE A 31 -18.29 -10.96 3.57
N GLU A 32 -18.22 -11.26 4.86
CA GLU A 32 -19.14 -10.70 5.85
C GLU A 32 -18.85 -9.20 6.00
N ASP A 33 -19.87 -8.37 5.82
CA ASP A 33 -19.71 -6.92 5.89
C ASP A 33 -19.46 -6.50 7.34
N THR A 34 -18.20 -6.18 7.65
CA THR A 34 -17.76 -5.77 8.97
C THR A 34 -17.43 -4.29 8.95
N ILE A 35 -18.29 -3.51 9.62
CA ILE A 35 -18.23 -2.05 9.61
C ILE A 35 -17.51 -1.57 10.87
N LEU A 36 -16.65 -0.55 10.73
CA LEU A 36 -16.12 0.22 11.86
C LEU A 36 -17.25 0.96 12.58
N SER A 37 -17.90 0.28 13.53
CA SER A 37 -18.94 0.85 14.38
C SER A 37 -18.35 1.72 15.49
N GLU A 38 -19.18 2.53 16.17
CA GLU A 38 -18.73 3.35 17.32
C GLU A 38 -18.09 2.50 18.41
N LYS A 39 -18.63 1.29 18.64
CA LYS A 39 -18.06 0.34 19.59
C LYS A 39 -16.65 -0.10 19.18
N ILE A 40 -16.48 -0.52 17.92
CA ILE A 40 -15.16 -0.95 17.42
C ILE A 40 -14.20 0.24 17.44
N ALA A 41 -14.64 1.41 16.98
CA ALA A 41 -13.83 2.62 17.00
C ALA A 41 -13.36 2.97 18.42
N ALA A 42 -14.24 2.89 19.43
CA ALA A 42 -13.87 3.12 20.83
C ALA A 42 -12.77 2.16 21.34
N GLU A 43 -12.71 0.94 20.81
CA GLU A 43 -11.65 -0.04 21.11
C GLU A 43 -10.35 0.21 20.32
N CYS A 44 -10.40 0.98 19.23
CA CYS A 44 -9.26 1.27 18.34
C CYS A 44 -8.60 2.62 18.62
N LEU A 45 -9.38 3.59 19.12
CA LEU A 45 -8.90 4.94 19.38
C LEU A 45 -7.87 4.93 20.51
N CYS A 46 -6.72 5.51 20.25
CA CYS A 46 -5.62 5.61 21.20
C CYS A 46 -4.87 6.94 21.02
N LEU A 47 -3.95 7.22 21.93
CA LEU A 47 -3.16 8.46 22.01
C LEU A 47 -4.03 9.72 22.07
N LEU A 48 -4.29 10.20 23.28
CA LEU A 48 -4.85 11.54 23.49
C LEU A 48 -3.76 12.58 23.31
N GLY A 49 -4.08 13.67 22.62
CA GLY A 49 -3.19 14.82 22.51
C GLY A 49 -3.96 16.09 22.20
N ASN A 50 -3.23 17.19 22.18
CA ASN A 50 -3.81 18.49 21.86
C ASN A 50 -4.23 18.52 20.38
N THR A 51 -5.37 19.15 20.11
CA THR A 51 -5.70 19.56 18.75
C THR A 51 -4.65 20.54 18.22
N TYR A 52 -4.58 20.71 16.91
CA TYR A 52 -3.65 21.70 16.31
C TYR A 52 -3.93 23.14 16.74
N LEU A 53 -5.12 23.41 17.30
CA LEU A 53 -5.50 24.70 17.88
C LEU A 53 -5.02 24.87 19.33
N GLY A 54 -4.61 23.78 20.00
CA GLY A 54 -4.14 23.78 21.38
C GLY A 54 -5.23 24.05 22.42
N ASP A 55 -6.51 24.05 22.01
CA ASP A 55 -7.66 24.45 22.84
C ASP A 55 -8.44 23.26 23.41
N SER A 56 -8.16 22.05 22.93
CA SER A 56 -8.91 20.85 23.26
C SER A 56 -8.07 19.59 23.06
N TYR A 57 -8.55 18.48 23.61
CA TYR A 57 -7.95 17.16 23.44
C TYR A 57 -8.75 16.34 22.42
N ALA A 58 -8.03 15.58 21.61
CA ALA A 58 -8.60 14.62 20.69
C ALA A 58 -7.75 13.34 20.65
N TYR A 59 -8.34 12.26 20.14
CA TYR A 59 -7.57 11.08 19.77
C TYR A 59 -6.78 11.37 18.50
N LEU A 60 -5.48 11.09 18.56
CA LEU A 60 -4.54 11.32 17.46
C LEU A 60 -4.18 10.02 16.74
N LYS A 61 -4.51 8.85 17.30
CA LYS A 61 -4.22 7.54 16.70
C LYS A 61 -5.46 6.65 16.68
N LEU A 62 -5.60 5.89 15.60
CA LEU A 62 -6.55 4.78 15.49
C LEU A 62 -5.82 3.51 15.06
N ASP A 63 -5.91 2.49 15.89
CA ASP A 63 -5.37 1.16 15.63
C ASP A 63 -6.50 0.14 15.43
N ALA A 64 -6.90 -0.04 14.17
CA ALA A 64 -8.01 -0.89 13.75
C ALA A 64 -7.51 -2.14 13.00
N ARG A 65 -6.32 -2.65 13.34
CA ARG A 65 -5.77 -3.87 12.75
C ARG A 65 -6.62 -5.11 13.04
N GLU A 66 -6.56 -6.11 12.16
CA GLU A 66 -7.06 -7.48 12.38
C GLU A 66 -8.54 -7.55 12.79
N ARG A 67 -9.39 -6.79 12.09
CA ARG A 67 -10.82 -6.67 12.43
C ARG A 67 -11.76 -7.06 11.30
N MET A 68 -11.21 -7.65 10.23
CA MET A 68 -11.97 -8.08 9.05
C MET A 68 -12.77 -6.93 8.41
N LEU A 69 -12.34 -5.67 8.61
CA LEU A 69 -13.12 -4.50 8.23
C LEU A 69 -13.27 -4.40 6.72
N THR A 70 -14.51 -4.17 6.28
CA THR A 70 -14.91 -3.93 4.89
C THR A 70 -15.42 -2.51 4.68
N ASN A 71 -15.70 -1.78 5.76
CA ASN A 71 -16.15 -0.39 5.74
C ASN A 71 -15.57 0.38 6.94
N ILE A 72 -15.02 1.57 6.65
CA ILE A 72 -14.40 2.46 7.65
C ILE A 72 -15.01 3.86 7.64
N ASP A 73 -16.20 4.07 7.10
CA ASP A 73 -16.80 5.40 6.89
C ASP A 73 -16.90 6.23 8.19
N LEU A 74 -17.08 5.57 9.33
CA LEU A 74 -17.12 6.21 10.64
C LEU A 74 -15.80 6.90 11.01
N ILE A 75 -14.66 6.47 10.45
CA ILE A 75 -13.36 7.06 10.73
C ILE A 75 -13.36 8.58 10.45
N GLY A 76 -14.16 9.04 9.48
CA GLY A 76 -14.31 10.44 9.14
C GLY A 76 -14.89 11.33 10.23
N CYS A 77 -15.44 10.76 11.31
CA CYS A 77 -15.87 11.50 12.50
C CYS A 77 -14.68 11.94 13.38
N TYR A 78 -13.51 11.33 13.22
CA TYR A 78 -12.32 11.57 14.04
C TYR A 78 -11.28 12.40 13.28
N GLN A 79 -11.65 13.66 13.03
CA GLN A 79 -10.94 14.58 12.11
C GLN A 79 -9.49 14.91 12.51
N TYR A 80 -9.11 14.67 13.77
CA TYR A 80 -7.79 14.97 14.32
C TYR A 80 -6.83 13.78 14.31
N ILE A 81 -7.23 12.61 13.79
CA ILE A 81 -6.33 11.45 13.70
C ILE A 81 -5.16 11.79 12.77
N GLN A 82 -3.96 11.47 13.26
CA GLN A 82 -2.68 11.61 12.57
C GLN A 82 -2.08 10.26 12.20
N PHE A 83 -2.34 9.21 13.01
CA PHE A 83 -1.76 7.88 12.83
C PHE A 83 -2.87 6.85 12.63
N ILE A 84 -2.90 6.20 11.47
CA ILE A 84 -3.91 5.20 11.13
C ILE A 84 -3.23 3.87 10.86
N ASN A 85 -3.62 2.85 11.62
CA ASN A 85 -3.29 1.46 11.32
C ASN A 85 -4.57 0.68 10.96
N LEU A 86 -4.63 0.24 9.71
CA LEU A 86 -5.72 -0.55 9.11
C LEU A 86 -5.21 -1.91 8.61
N ASN A 87 -4.06 -2.37 9.11
CA ASN A 87 -3.42 -3.60 8.64
C ASN A 87 -4.33 -4.82 8.84
N ASN A 88 -4.22 -5.78 7.93
CA ASN A 88 -4.92 -7.06 8.03
C ASN A 88 -6.45 -6.90 8.16
N ASN A 89 -7.05 -6.29 7.14
CA ASN A 89 -8.48 -6.08 6.99
C ASN A 89 -8.89 -6.46 5.56
N LEU A 90 -10.16 -6.22 5.19
CA LEU A 90 -10.73 -6.59 3.90
C LEU A 90 -11.09 -5.35 3.06
N LEU A 91 -10.32 -4.26 3.20
CA LEU A 91 -10.59 -2.99 2.52
C LEU A 91 -10.14 -3.02 1.06
N ASN A 92 -10.92 -2.38 0.19
CA ASN A 92 -10.55 -2.05 -1.18
C ASN A 92 -10.48 -0.52 -1.37
N ASN A 93 -10.01 -0.06 -2.54
CA ASN A 93 -9.76 1.37 -2.78
C ASN A 93 -10.98 2.30 -2.53
N PRO A 94 -12.21 1.96 -2.97
CA PRO A 94 -13.42 2.72 -2.66
C PRO A 94 -13.60 3.13 -1.20
N GLN A 95 -13.30 2.25 -0.24
CA GLN A 95 -13.44 2.53 1.19
C GLN A 95 -12.47 3.60 1.69
N LEU A 96 -11.37 3.83 0.99
CA LEU A 96 -10.36 4.82 1.39
C LEU A 96 -10.78 6.26 1.09
N LYS A 97 -11.86 6.47 0.33
CA LYS A 97 -12.37 7.82 0.01
C LYS A 97 -12.72 8.62 1.26
N VAL A 98 -13.17 7.96 2.33
CA VAL A 98 -13.50 8.62 3.60
C VAL A 98 -12.31 9.35 4.21
N LEU A 99 -11.07 8.92 3.94
CA LEU A 99 -9.86 9.54 4.49
C LEU A 99 -9.73 11.02 4.07
N ALA A 100 -10.42 11.46 3.01
CA ALA A 100 -10.52 12.87 2.65
C ALA A 100 -11.16 13.75 3.75
N LYS A 101 -11.90 13.15 4.69
CA LYS A 101 -12.48 13.84 5.85
C LYS A 101 -11.50 13.98 7.03
N ILE A 102 -10.30 13.42 6.93
CA ILE A 102 -9.29 13.40 7.99
C ILE A 102 -7.99 13.99 7.42
N PRO A 103 -7.91 15.32 7.27
CA PRO A 103 -6.80 15.93 6.54
C PRO A 103 -5.47 15.83 7.28
N CYS A 104 -5.48 15.63 8.60
CA CYS A 104 -4.30 15.64 9.48
C CYS A 104 -3.49 14.33 9.48
N VAL A 105 -3.80 13.35 8.63
CA VAL A 105 -3.10 12.06 8.60
C VAL A 105 -1.63 12.26 8.19
N ILE A 106 -0.74 11.75 9.03
CA ILE A 106 0.73 11.75 8.87
C ILE A 106 1.20 10.36 8.44
N VAL A 107 0.68 9.30 9.07
CA VAL A 107 1.06 7.91 8.78
C VAL A 107 -0.19 7.10 8.48
N LEU A 108 -0.15 6.39 7.35
CA LEU A 108 -1.19 5.45 6.94
C LEU A 108 -0.58 4.07 6.68
N GLU A 109 -0.93 3.12 7.55
CA GLU A 109 -0.60 1.70 7.39
C GLU A 109 -1.86 0.94 6.95
N ILE A 110 -1.80 0.27 5.81
CA ILE A 110 -2.89 -0.53 5.24
C ILE A 110 -2.35 -1.79 4.57
N ASN A 111 -1.48 -2.49 5.30
CA ASN A 111 -0.90 -3.76 4.86
C ASN A 111 -1.96 -4.85 4.83
N GLU A 112 -1.77 -5.87 4.00
CA GLU A 112 -2.60 -7.09 4.03
C GLU A 112 -4.10 -6.78 3.89
N ASN A 113 -4.42 -6.01 2.85
CA ASN A 113 -5.79 -5.68 2.47
C ASN A 113 -6.04 -6.11 1.01
N LEU A 114 -7.15 -5.66 0.42
CA LEU A 114 -7.59 -6.02 -0.93
C LEU A 114 -7.41 -4.86 -1.91
N LEU A 115 -6.41 -4.00 -1.71
CA LEU A 115 -6.18 -2.83 -2.57
C LEU A 115 -5.62 -3.26 -3.93
N GLU A 116 -6.17 -2.72 -5.01
CA GLU A 116 -5.74 -3.01 -6.39
C GLU A 116 -4.93 -1.86 -7.01
N THR A 117 -5.00 -0.68 -6.40
CA THR A 117 -4.25 0.51 -6.83
C THR A 117 -3.67 1.26 -5.62
N THR A 118 -2.72 2.16 -5.87
CA THR A 118 -2.22 3.10 -4.84
C THR A 118 -3.13 4.31 -4.61
N ALA A 119 -4.35 4.31 -5.18
CA ALA A 119 -5.25 5.45 -5.11
C ALA A 119 -5.76 5.68 -3.69
N ILE A 120 -5.38 6.84 -3.14
CA ILE A 120 -5.85 7.39 -1.86
C ILE A 120 -6.23 8.87 -2.10
N PRO A 121 -7.13 9.45 -1.28
CA PRO A 121 -7.41 10.88 -1.36
C PRO A 121 -6.17 11.71 -1.06
N LYS A 122 -6.22 13.01 -1.42
CA LYS A 122 -5.16 13.95 -1.07
C LYS A 122 -5.12 14.11 0.46
N LEU A 123 -3.98 13.74 1.05
CA LEU A 123 -3.71 13.85 2.47
C LEU A 123 -2.50 14.78 2.64
N PRO A 124 -2.72 16.09 2.88
CA PRO A 124 -1.68 17.11 2.72
C PRO A 124 -0.49 16.94 3.68
N PHE A 125 -0.70 16.31 4.83
CA PHE A 125 0.34 16.08 5.85
C PHE A 125 0.92 14.67 5.83
N LEU A 126 0.55 13.82 4.86
CA LEU A 126 0.99 12.43 4.80
C LEU A 126 2.50 12.37 4.54
N GLN A 127 3.21 11.68 5.44
CA GLN A 127 4.66 11.50 5.43
C GLN A 127 5.08 10.05 5.20
N ALA A 128 4.28 9.09 5.64
CA ALA A 128 4.53 7.67 5.43
C ALA A 128 3.28 6.93 4.95
N LEU A 129 3.42 6.18 3.86
CA LEU A 129 2.38 5.34 3.27
C LEU A 129 2.88 3.91 3.11
N ILE A 130 2.22 2.97 3.81
CA ILE A 130 2.63 1.57 3.88
C ILE A 130 1.45 0.70 3.38
N MET A 131 1.61 0.08 2.22
CA MET A 131 0.58 -0.71 1.52
C MET A 131 1.11 -2.10 1.11
N LYS A 132 1.91 -2.72 1.98
CA LYS A 132 2.56 -4.01 1.74
C LYS A 132 1.53 -5.15 1.67
N SER A 133 1.84 -6.19 0.89
CA SER A 133 1.04 -7.42 0.82
C SER A 133 -0.42 -7.15 0.42
N ASN A 134 -0.64 -6.26 -0.54
CA ASN A 134 -1.94 -6.00 -1.15
C ASN A 134 -2.02 -6.69 -2.54
N ARG A 135 -3.00 -6.31 -3.36
CA ARG A 135 -3.20 -6.81 -4.73
C ARG A 135 -2.90 -5.71 -5.76
N ILE A 136 -2.02 -4.76 -5.42
CA ILE A 136 -1.81 -3.56 -6.22
C ILE A 136 -1.17 -3.94 -7.55
N ARG A 137 -1.86 -3.61 -8.65
CA ARG A 137 -1.38 -3.83 -10.03
C ARG A 137 -1.04 -2.52 -10.72
N GLN A 138 -1.73 -1.46 -10.35
CA GLN A 138 -1.58 -0.14 -10.95
C GLN A 138 -1.17 0.89 -9.89
N VAL A 139 -0.02 1.51 -10.11
CA VAL A 139 0.40 2.68 -9.34
C VAL A 139 -0.17 3.93 -10.00
N VAL A 140 -1.02 4.66 -9.30
CA VAL A 140 -1.50 5.98 -9.74
C VAL A 140 -0.53 7.06 -9.27
N PRO A 141 -0.47 8.23 -9.95
CA PRO A 141 0.37 9.33 -9.49
C PRO A 141 0.06 9.77 -8.07
N PHE A 142 1.11 9.83 -7.25
CA PHE A 142 1.02 10.39 -5.91
C PHE A 142 0.98 11.93 -5.98
N ASP A 143 0.22 12.55 -5.09
CA ASP A 143 0.04 14.01 -4.99
C ASP A 143 0.15 14.44 -3.52
N HIS A 144 1.22 13.97 -2.88
CA HIS A 144 1.48 14.09 -1.44
C HIS A 144 2.89 14.64 -1.24
N GLU A 145 3.02 15.96 -1.26
CA GLU A 145 4.32 16.66 -1.30
C GLU A 145 5.22 16.33 -0.09
N ASN A 146 4.62 16.05 1.06
CA ASN A 146 5.32 15.72 2.32
C ASN A 146 5.69 14.23 2.45
N LEU A 147 5.33 13.40 1.48
CA LEU A 147 5.53 11.95 1.56
C LEU A 147 7.01 11.62 1.43
N GLY A 148 7.58 11.13 2.54
CA GLY A 148 8.99 10.75 2.66
C GLY A 148 9.23 9.24 2.52
N TYR A 149 8.24 8.42 2.86
CA TYR A 149 8.34 6.96 2.84
C TYR A 149 7.17 6.30 2.12
N ILE A 150 7.49 5.39 1.20
CA ILE A 150 6.52 4.53 0.51
C ILE A 150 6.96 3.07 0.63
N ASP A 151 6.04 2.20 1.06
CA ASP A 151 6.22 0.75 1.00
C ASP A 151 5.11 0.08 0.19
N LEU A 152 5.49 -0.51 -0.94
CA LEU A 152 4.64 -1.26 -1.85
C LEU A 152 5.15 -2.70 -2.03
N GLN A 153 5.92 -3.23 -1.09
CA GLN A 153 6.42 -4.61 -1.17
C GLN A 153 5.28 -5.64 -1.27
N ASN A 154 5.58 -6.81 -1.86
CA ASN A 154 4.65 -7.94 -1.93
C ASN A 154 3.32 -7.57 -2.63
N ASN A 155 3.39 -6.86 -3.76
CA ASN A 155 2.23 -6.52 -4.57
C ASN A 155 2.33 -7.17 -5.97
N GLN A 156 1.46 -6.80 -6.89
CA GLN A 156 1.37 -7.35 -8.25
C GLN A 156 1.73 -6.29 -9.31
N ILE A 157 2.60 -5.34 -8.98
CA ILE A 157 2.96 -4.23 -9.86
C ILE A 157 3.88 -4.74 -10.97
N SER A 158 3.45 -4.61 -12.22
CA SER A 158 4.22 -5.07 -13.39
C SER A 158 4.95 -3.95 -14.13
N SER A 159 4.50 -2.71 -13.97
CA SER A 159 5.10 -1.51 -14.55
C SER A 159 4.72 -0.27 -13.75
N MET A 160 5.52 0.78 -13.88
CA MET A 160 5.25 2.10 -13.30
C MET A 160 5.50 3.17 -14.35
N ASP A 161 4.89 4.34 -14.17
CA ASP A 161 5.04 5.48 -15.07
C ASP A 161 5.88 6.57 -14.38
N ASP A 162 6.73 7.28 -15.13
CA ASP A 162 7.58 8.35 -14.58
C ASP A 162 6.75 9.44 -13.85
N ARG A 163 5.49 9.64 -14.26
CA ARG A 163 4.56 10.59 -13.62
C ARG A 163 4.17 10.18 -12.22
N CYS A 164 4.39 8.92 -11.81
CA CYS A 164 4.00 8.42 -10.51
C CYS A 164 4.66 9.21 -9.36
N PHE A 165 5.87 9.74 -9.58
CA PHE A 165 6.71 10.33 -8.53
C PHE A 165 7.00 11.82 -8.71
N GLN A 166 6.42 12.47 -9.74
CA GLN A 166 6.71 13.88 -10.06
C GLN A 166 6.37 14.86 -8.93
N LYS A 167 5.38 14.53 -8.09
CA LYS A 167 4.92 15.37 -6.97
C LYS A 167 5.40 14.87 -5.61
N LEU A 168 6.57 14.22 -5.57
CA LEU A 168 7.17 13.68 -4.34
C LEU A 168 8.55 14.29 -4.08
N PRO A 169 8.66 15.62 -3.86
CA PRO A 169 9.95 16.29 -3.70
C PRO A 169 10.69 15.86 -2.42
N ASN A 170 9.97 15.38 -1.41
CA ASN A 170 10.52 14.99 -0.10
C ASN A 170 10.72 13.47 0.05
N LEU A 171 10.57 12.69 -1.02
CA LEU A 171 10.69 11.24 -0.92
C LEU A 171 12.12 10.82 -0.61
N LEU A 172 12.29 10.11 0.51
CA LEU A 172 13.58 9.66 1.02
C LEU A 172 13.82 8.17 0.74
N LYS A 173 12.75 7.36 0.84
CA LYS A 173 12.87 5.91 0.69
C LYS A 173 11.61 5.31 0.06
N MET A 174 11.84 4.34 -0.81
CA MET A 174 10.79 3.58 -1.47
C MET A 174 11.14 2.10 -1.51
N SER A 175 10.20 1.26 -1.09
CA SER A 175 10.33 -0.19 -1.10
C SER A 175 9.33 -0.79 -2.09
N ILE A 176 9.82 -1.43 -3.15
CA ILE A 176 9.00 -2.06 -4.22
C ILE A 176 9.37 -3.53 -4.46
N GLY A 177 10.11 -4.15 -3.52
CA GLY A 177 10.54 -5.54 -3.62
C GLY A 177 9.38 -6.53 -3.70
N ASN A 178 9.63 -7.71 -4.27
CA ASN A 178 8.64 -8.77 -4.46
C ASN A 178 7.36 -8.27 -5.18
N ASN A 179 7.57 -7.66 -6.34
CA ASN A 179 6.53 -7.27 -7.30
C ASN A 179 6.76 -8.03 -8.63
N LEU A 180 5.98 -7.73 -9.66
CA LEU A 180 6.05 -8.35 -10.99
C LEU A 180 6.81 -7.49 -12.01
N LEU A 181 7.67 -6.59 -11.55
CA LEU A 181 8.44 -5.67 -12.38
C LEU A 181 9.45 -6.44 -13.23
N THR A 182 9.38 -6.28 -14.54
CA THR A 182 10.34 -6.85 -15.50
C THR A 182 11.38 -5.82 -15.96
N THR A 183 11.16 -4.54 -15.64
CA THR A 183 12.03 -3.42 -16.00
C THR A 183 11.94 -2.32 -14.94
N THR A 184 13.00 -1.51 -14.84
CA THR A 184 13.03 -0.28 -14.06
C THR A 184 12.69 0.96 -14.89
N ALA A 185 12.45 0.80 -16.20
CA ALA A 185 11.92 1.87 -17.04
C ALA A 185 10.58 2.36 -16.46
N GLY A 186 10.45 3.67 -16.22
CA GLY A 186 9.29 4.25 -15.54
C GLY A 186 9.52 4.59 -14.06
N ILE A 187 10.60 4.11 -13.46
CA ILE A 187 10.94 4.40 -12.06
C ILE A 187 11.95 5.55 -12.04
N LYS A 188 11.47 6.75 -12.35
CA LYS A 188 12.27 7.98 -12.24
C LYS A 188 11.79 8.79 -11.04
N CYS A 189 12.66 8.92 -10.04
CA CYS A 189 12.38 9.70 -8.85
C CYS A 189 13.58 10.59 -8.50
N GLU A 190 13.53 11.87 -8.90
CA GLU A 190 14.64 12.80 -8.72
C GLU A 190 15.02 13.03 -7.24
N SER A 191 14.03 13.04 -6.35
CA SER A 191 14.24 13.25 -4.91
C SER A 191 15.11 12.15 -4.31
N LEU A 192 14.86 10.88 -4.64
CA LEU A 192 15.68 9.76 -4.17
C LEU A 192 17.15 9.89 -4.61
N PHE A 193 17.40 10.35 -5.84
CA PHE A 193 18.78 10.59 -6.32
C PHE A 193 19.45 11.74 -5.58
N ARG A 194 18.75 12.84 -5.30
CA ARG A 194 19.30 13.99 -4.55
C ARG A 194 19.75 13.58 -3.15
N HIS A 195 18.96 12.75 -2.48
CA HIS A 195 19.27 12.32 -1.11
C HIS A 195 20.38 11.27 -1.06
N GLN A 196 20.45 10.33 -2.01
CA GLN A 196 21.60 9.41 -2.12
C GLN A 196 22.91 10.15 -2.42
N TRP A 197 22.86 11.19 -3.26
CA TRP A 197 24.04 11.99 -3.60
C TRP A 197 24.54 12.87 -2.45
N ASN A 198 23.62 13.42 -1.64
CA ASN A 198 24.03 14.20 -0.46
C ASN A 198 24.60 13.32 0.67
N SER A 199 24.21 12.05 0.76
CA SER A 199 24.76 11.11 1.74
C SER A 199 26.14 10.56 1.36
N SER A 200 26.54 10.63 0.08
CA SER A 200 27.87 10.19 -0.39
C SER A 200 28.90 11.31 -0.50
N CYS A 201 28.52 12.58 -0.25
CA CYS A 201 29.40 13.73 -0.37
C CYS A 201 29.47 14.53 0.93
N THR A 202 30.12 13.96 1.96
CA THR A 202 30.78 14.75 3.01
C THR A 202 32.21 14.25 3.19
N ASP A 203 33.04 14.41 2.16
CA ASP A 203 34.40 14.85 2.44
C ASP A 203 34.98 15.70 1.31
N SER A 204 35.78 16.66 1.73
CA SER A 204 36.42 17.64 0.89
C SER A 204 37.48 17.01 -0.02
N SER A 205 37.80 17.72 -1.11
CA SER A 205 38.92 17.52 -2.04
C SER A 205 38.72 16.54 -3.21
N ALA A 206 38.69 17.10 -4.42
CA ALA A 206 39.25 16.46 -5.62
C ALA A 206 40.76 16.18 -5.39
N PRO A 207 41.41 15.15 -5.99
CA PRO A 207 41.43 14.91 -7.44
C PRO A 207 41.51 13.44 -7.94
N GLU A 208 41.45 13.31 -9.28
CA GLU A 208 42.06 12.35 -10.22
C GLU A 208 42.13 10.81 -9.97
N GLU A 209 41.61 10.10 -10.98
CA GLU A 209 42.07 8.85 -11.63
C GLU A 209 42.28 7.51 -10.87
N ALA A 210 41.82 6.46 -11.57
CA ALA A 210 42.33 5.08 -11.63
C ALA A 210 41.68 3.96 -10.77
N ALA A 211 40.99 3.07 -11.52
CA ALA A 211 41.09 1.61 -11.54
C ALA A 211 40.73 0.72 -10.32
N VAL A 212 39.70 -0.12 -10.56
CA VAL A 212 39.57 -1.59 -10.36
C VAL A 212 40.06 -2.22 -9.03
N GLU A 213 39.13 -2.82 -8.27
CA GLU A 213 39.07 -4.28 -7.99
C GLU A 213 37.81 -4.65 -7.16
N GLU A 214 37.21 -5.79 -7.50
CA GLU A 214 36.18 -6.50 -6.73
C GLU A 214 36.84 -7.19 -5.52
N ASP A 215 36.23 -7.15 -4.34
CA ASP A 215 35.72 -8.37 -3.68
C ASP A 215 35.14 -8.13 -2.28
N VAL A 216 34.03 -8.84 -2.05
CA VAL A 216 33.47 -9.42 -0.80
C VAL A 216 33.50 -8.56 0.48
N ALA A 217 32.33 -8.06 0.87
CA ALA A 217 32.03 -7.70 2.25
C ALA A 217 30.73 -8.37 2.72
N GLU A 218 30.83 -8.88 3.94
CA GLU A 218 29.90 -9.71 4.69
C GLU A 218 28.52 -9.06 4.86
N GLU A 219 27.46 -9.80 4.55
CA GLU A 219 26.08 -9.40 4.80
C GLU A 219 25.73 -9.76 6.26
N GLU A 220 26.15 -8.90 7.20
CA GLU A 220 25.69 -8.96 8.59
C GLU A 220 24.48 -8.04 8.83
N ASN A 221 23.46 -8.62 9.48
CA ASN A 221 22.37 -7.96 10.22
C ASN A 221 21.38 -7.06 9.44
N ALA A 222 20.41 -7.70 8.78
CA ALA A 222 19.10 -7.09 8.51
C ALA A 222 18.20 -7.19 9.76
N ALA A 223 18.50 -6.40 10.79
CA ALA A 223 17.58 -6.11 11.88
C ALA A 223 17.15 -4.64 11.79
N ASP A 224 15.86 -4.46 11.55
CA ASP A 224 15.03 -3.34 11.99
C ASP A 224 15.36 -1.91 11.52
N PHE A 225 14.97 -1.58 10.29
CA PHE A 225 14.84 -0.18 9.85
C PHE A 225 13.40 0.37 10.01
N THR A 226 12.48 -0.46 10.51
CA THR A 226 11.13 -0.05 10.90
C THR A 226 11.15 0.79 12.19
N ASP A 227 12.12 0.52 13.06
CA ASP A 227 12.46 1.40 14.19
C ASP A 227 12.92 2.80 13.76
N ASP A 228 13.39 3.01 12.53
CA ASP A 228 13.82 4.33 12.04
C ASP A 228 12.68 5.22 11.54
N ILE A 229 11.57 4.63 11.06
CA ILE A 229 10.35 5.40 10.76
C ILE A 229 9.65 5.76 12.05
N ILE A 230 9.64 4.84 13.02
CA ILE A 230 9.19 5.13 14.38
C ILE A 230 10.16 6.10 15.06
N SER A 231 11.47 6.09 14.82
CA SER A 231 12.41 7.06 15.42
C SER A 231 12.18 8.47 14.87
N VAL A 232 12.00 8.62 13.55
CA VAL A 232 11.70 9.91 12.91
C VAL A 232 10.34 10.46 13.35
N VAL A 233 9.34 9.59 13.50
CA VAL A 233 7.99 9.99 13.95
C VAL A 233 7.91 10.17 15.49
N SER A 234 8.65 9.38 16.29
CA SER A 234 8.69 9.48 17.75
C SER A 234 9.51 10.67 18.21
N TRP A 235 10.56 11.07 17.47
CA TRP A 235 11.27 12.32 17.74
C TRP A 235 10.36 13.55 17.63
N THR A 236 9.30 13.47 16.81
CA THR A 236 8.30 14.54 16.67
C THR A 236 7.28 14.53 17.81
N LEU A 237 7.09 13.40 18.49
CA LEU A 237 6.16 13.26 19.63
C LEU A 237 6.83 13.51 20.98
N ASP A 238 8.10 13.11 21.15
CA ASP A 238 8.86 13.29 22.41
C ASP A 238 9.35 14.74 22.64
N LYS A 239 9.30 15.59 21.61
CA LYS A 239 9.70 17.02 21.70
C LYS A 239 8.58 17.96 22.14
N ASN A 240 7.35 17.47 22.37
CA ASN A 240 6.20 18.26 22.82
C ASN A 240 5.77 17.96 24.27
N THR A 241 6.60 17.25 25.03
CA THR A 241 6.45 17.05 26.48
C THR A 241 7.67 17.56 27.23
N GLU A 242 7.94 18.86 27.15
CA GLU A 242 8.58 19.66 28.22
C GLU A 242 7.99 21.06 28.26
#